data_AF-A0A376VH38-F1
#
_entry.id   AF-A0A376VH38-F1
#
_cell.length_a   1.000
_cell.length_b   1.000
_cell.length_c   1.000
_cell.angle_alpha   90.00
_cell.angle_beta   90.00
_cell.angle_gamma   90.00
#
_symmetry.space_group_name_H-M   'P 1'
#
loop_
_entity.id
_entity.type
_entity.pdbx_description
1 polymer ?
#
loop_
_entity_poly.entity_id
_entity_poly.type
_entity_poly.pdbx_seq_one_letter_code
_entity_poly.pdbx_strand_id
1 'polypeptide(L)'
;MKKLIVSSVLAFITFSAQAAAFQVTSNEIKTGEQLTTSHVFSGFGCEGGNTSPSLTWSGAPEGTKSFAVTVYDPDAPTGSGWWHWTVANIPATVTYLPADAGRRDGTKTSDWCCSRPK
;
A
#
# COMPACT_ATOMS: atom_id res chain seq x y z
N MET A 1 -53.25 -39.08 -26.84
CA MET A 1 -52.49 -39.12 -25.57
C MET A 1 -51.01 -38.92 -25.88
N LYS A 2 -50.45 -37.72 -25.69
CA LYS A 2 -49.03 -37.43 -25.90
C LYS A 2 -48.50 -36.82 -24.61
N LYS A 3 -47.69 -37.58 -23.87
CA LYS A 3 -47.04 -37.14 -22.63
C LYS A 3 -45.79 -36.34 -23.02
N LEU A 4 -45.81 -35.04 -22.81
CA LEU A 4 -44.62 -34.18 -22.94
C LEU A 4 -43.79 -34.35 -21.68
N ILE A 5 -42.66 -35.04 -21.80
CA ILE A 5 -41.63 -35.14 -20.76
C ILE A 5 -40.80 -33.87 -20.87
N VAL A 6 -41.02 -32.92 -19.96
CA VAL A 6 -40.16 -31.73 -19.81
C VAL A 6 -38.93 -32.16 -19.02
N SER A 7 -37.83 -32.36 -19.72
CA SER A 7 -36.53 -32.67 -19.12
C SER A 7 -35.93 -31.37 -18.58
N SER A 8 -35.98 -31.17 -17.27
CA SER A 8 -35.36 -30.03 -16.59
C SER A 8 -33.85 -30.18 -16.61
N VAL A 9 -33.17 -29.50 -17.54
CA VAL A 9 -31.71 -29.36 -17.53
C VAL A 9 -31.35 -28.31 -16.47
N LEU A 10 -30.87 -28.77 -15.32
CA LEU A 10 -30.33 -27.91 -14.27
C LEU A 10 -28.89 -27.53 -14.66
N ALA A 11 -28.73 -26.38 -15.34
CA ALA A 11 -27.42 -25.85 -15.67
C ALA A 11 -26.74 -25.34 -14.38
N PHE A 12 -25.66 -26.01 -13.96
CA PHE A 12 -24.78 -25.51 -12.90
C PHE A 12 -24.03 -24.27 -13.41
N ILE A 13 -24.54 -23.09 -13.06
CA ILE A 13 -23.84 -21.83 -13.28
C ILE A 13 -22.73 -21.77 -12.22
N THR A 14 -21.49 -22.07 -12.60
CA THR A 14 -20.32 -21.80 -11.76
C THR A 14 -20.16 -20.29 -11.62
N PHE A 15 -20.54 -19.73 -10.48
CA PHE A 15 -20.20 -18.36 -10.10
C PHE A 15 -18.72 -18.34 -9.68
N SER A 16 -17.86 -17.77 -10.51
CA SER A 16 -16.50 -17.41 -10.09
C SER A 16 -16.59 -16.28 -9.06
N ALA A 17 -16.28 -16.57 -7.79
CA ALA A 17 -16.14 -15.54 -6.77
C ALA A 17 -14.88 -14.71 -7.07
N GLN A 18 -15.06 -13.49 -7.56
CA GLN A 18 -13.96 -12.57 -7.79
C GLN A 18 -13.63 -11.88 -6.47
N ALA A 19 -12.51 -12.23 -5.85
CA ALA A 19 -12.00 -11.50 -4.69
C ALA A 19 -11.76 -10.04 -5.09
N ALA A 20 -12.15 -9.10 -4.21
CA ALA A 20 -11.84 -7.69 -4.42
C ALA A 20 -10.32 -7.52 -4.56
N ALA A 21 -9.87 -6.72 -5.53
CA ALA A 21 -8.47 -6.43 -5.68
C ALA A 21 -7.94 -5.72 -4.41
N PHE A 22 -6.81 -6.22 -3.88
CA PHE A 22 -6.11 -5.55 -2.79
C PHE A 22 -5.58 -4.20 -3.27
N GLN A 23 -5.94 -3.13 -2.58
CA GLN A 23 -5.70 -1.76 -3.02
C GLN A 23 -5.19 -0.91 -1.86
N VAL A 24 -4.40 0.11 -2.19
CA VAL A 24 -3.89 1.11 -1.26
C VAL A 24 -4.07 2.51 -1.86
N THR A 25 -4.44 3.48 -1.04
CA THR A 25 -4.59 4.88 -1.38
C THR A 25 -3.91 5.76 -0.33
N SER A 26 -3.63 7.00 -0.72
CA SER A 26 -3.10 8.04 0.16
C SER A 26 -3.80 9.36 -0.16
N ASN A 27 -3.93 10.22 0.84
CA ASN A 27 -4.43 11.58 0.62
C ASN A 27 -3.32 12.52 0.12
N GLU A 28 -2.05 12.17 0.36
CA GLU A 28 -0.92 13.07 0.12
C GLU A 28 -0.02 12.66 -1.06
N ILE A 29 -0.03 11.38 -1.45
CA ILE A 29 0.78 10.87 -2.56
C ILE A 29 -0.06 10.20 -3.66
N LYS A 30 0.39 10.34 -4.90
CA LYS A 30 -0.22 9.71 -6.08
C LYS A 30 0.86 9.12 -6.99
N THR A 31 0.51 8.02 -7.65
CA THR A 31 1.40 7.35 -8.61
C THR A 31 1.81 8.30 -9.73
N GLY A 32 3.12 8.45 -9.92
CA GLY A 32 3.70 9.27 -10.99
C GLY A 32 3.69 10.78 -10.72
N GLU A 33 3.14 11.25 -9.60
CA GLU A 33 3.22 12.65 -9.20
C GLU A 33 4.44 12.92 -8.31
N GLN A 34 4.91 14.16 -8.32
CA GLN A 34 6.03 14.59 -7.49
C GLN A 34 5.63 14.61 -6.00
N LEU A 35 6.51 14.12 -5.14
CA LEU A 35 6.33 14.21 -3.69
C LEU A 35 6.33 15.67 -3.23
N THR A 36 5.40 16.00 -2.33
CA THR A 36 5.41 17.29 -1.64
C THR A 36 6.55 17.34 -0.62
N THR A 37 6.98 18.55 -0.24
CA THR A 37 8.08 18.77 0.71
C THR A 37 7.85 18.11 2.08
N SER A 38 6.60 17.84 2.46
CA SER A 38 6.26 17.09 3.68
C SER A 38 6.93 15.71 3.72
N HIS A 39 6.99 15.03 2.58
CA HIS A 39 7.51 13.66 2.45
C HIS A 39 8.98 13.62 1.98
N VAL A 40 9.66 14.76 1.94
CA VAL A 40 11.08 14.87 1.59
C VAL A 40 11.93 14.77 2.84
N PHE A 41 13.13 14.19 2.74
CA PHE A 41 14.06 14.09 3.86
C PHE A 41 14.45 15.45 4.47
N SER A 42 14.77 15.42 5.77
CA SER A 42 15.36 16.55 6.50
C SER A 42 16.80 16.20 6.90
N GLY A 43 17.72 16.36 5.95
CA GLY A 43 19.10 15.91 6.04
C GLY A 43 19.76 15.75 4.67
N PHE A 44 21.08 15.54 4.64
CA PHE A 44 21.86 15.33 3.40
C PHE A 44 21.68 16.43 2.34
N GLY A 45 21.49 17.67 2.78
CA GLY A 45 21.27 18.83 1.90
C GLY A 45 19.80 19.06 1.51
N CYS A 46 18.87 18.44 2.24
CA CYS A 46 17.44 18.47 1.96
C CYS A 46 16.68 18.97 3.18
N GLU A 47 15.62 19.74 2.93
CA GLU A 47 14.92 20.53 3.96
C GLU A 47 13.43 20.18 4.03
N GLY A 48 13.09 18.92 3.77
CA GLY A 48 11.72 18.44 3.84
C GLY A 48 11.22 18.19 5.26
N GLY A 49 9.94 17.83 5.36
CA GLY A 49 9.26 17.52 6.62
C GLY A 49 9.56 16.13 7.18
N ASN A 50 10.20 15.26 6.40
CA ASN A 50 10.51 13.86 6.74
C ASN A 50 9.30 13.13 7.36
N THR A 51 8.12 13.34 6.81
CA THR A 51 6.85 12.83 7.35
C THR A 51 6.32 11.73 6.46
N SER A 52 5.93 10.59 7.04
CA SER A 52 5.30 9.52 6.26
C SER A 52 3.90 9.91 5.76
N PRO A 53 3.50 9.57 4.53
CA PRO A 53 2.16 9.83 4.05
C PRO A 53 1.16 8.94 4.76
N SER A 54 -0.11 9.34 4.74
CA SER A 54 -1.19 8.46 5.16
C SER A 54 -1.37 7.33 4.14
N LEU A 55 -1.70 6.14 4.62
CA LEU A 55 -1.98 4.98 3.78
C LEU A 55 -3.27 4.33 4.26
N THR A 56 -4.23 4.15 3.35
CA THR A 56 -5.44 3.37 3.57
C THR A 56 -5.45 2.20 2.61
N TRP A 57 -5.77 1.00 3.07
CA TRP A 57 -5.89 -0.17 2.20
C TRP A 57 -7.18 -0.93 2.41
N SER A 58 -7.61 -1.63 1.35
CA SER A 58 -8.84 -2.42 1.33
C SER A 58 -8.71 -3.63 0.41
N GLY A 59 -9.65 -4.57 0.50
CA GLY A 59 -9.63 -5.79 -0.32
C GLY A 59 -8.53 -6.77 0.07
N ALA A 60 -8.14 -6.81 1.34
CA ALA A 60 -7.16 -7.79 1.82
C ALA A 60 -7.68 -9.23 1.60
N PRO A 61 -6.86 -10.17 1.09
CA PRO A 61 -7.28 -11.55 0.85
C PRO A 61 -7.78 -12.24 2.13
N GLU A 62 -8.71 -13.18 1.98
CA GLU A 62 -9.15 -14.02 3.08
C GLU A 62 -7.96 -14.74 3.72
N GLY A 63 -7.93 -14.80 5.06
CA GLY A 63 -6.86 -15.42 5.80
C GLY A 63 -5.65 -14.51 6.10
N THR A 64 -5.64 -13.26 5.64
CA THR A 64 -4.60 -12.26 5.99
C THR A 64 -4.38 -12.21 7.51
N LYS A 65 -3.13 -12.37 7.96
CA LYS A 65 -2.75 -12.37 9.39
C LYS A 65 -2.08 -11.08 9.84
N SER A 66 -1.39 -10.42 8.91
CA SER A 66 -0.70 -9.15 9.15
C SER A 66 -0.37 -8.47 7.83
N PHE A 67 -0.06 -7.18 7.90
CA PHE A 67 0.48 -6.40 6.80
C PHE A 67 1.93 -5.98 7.04
N ALA A 68 2.60 -5.60 5.95
CA ALA A 68 3.87 -4.92 5.95
C ALA A 68 3.77 -3.71 5.02
N VAL A 69 4.52 -2.65 5.33
CA VAL A 69 4.67 -1.45 4.50
C VAL A 69 6.14 -1.22 4.25
N THR A 70 6.49 -1.01 2.98
CA THR A 70 7.85 -0.68 2.58
C THR A 70 7.85 0.49 1.61
N VAL A 71 8.81 1.40 1.77
CA VAL A 71 9.10 2.47 0.82
C VAL A 71 10.53 2.29 0.34
N TYR A 72 10.70 2.12 -0.96
CA TYR A 72 11.97 1.75 -1.57
C TYR A 72 12.21 2.59 -2.82
N ASP A 73 13.43 3.13 -2.92
CA ASP A 73 13.93 3.86 -4.08
C ASP A 73 14.88 2.94 -4.88
N PRO A 74 14.46 2.42 -6.05
CA PRO A 74 15.33 1.63 -6.91
C PRO A 74 16.41 2.46 -7.63
N ASP A 75 16.24 3.78 -7.72
CA ASP A 75 17.12 4.67 -8.49
C ASP A 75 18.32 5.18 -7.66
N ALA A 76 18.32 4.94 -6.34
CA ALA A 76 19.43 5.34 -5.48
C ALA A 76 20.75 4.64 -5.90
N PRO A 77 21.85 5.39 -6.12
CA PRO A 77 23.08 4.87 -6.74
C PRO A 77 23.99 4.15 -5.74
N THR A 78 23.47 3.12 -5.08
CA THR A 78 24.17 2.33 -4.04
C THR A 78 24.50 0.91 -4.50
N GLY A 79 23.98 0.49 -5.67
CA GLY A 79 23.98 -0.89 -6.14
C GLY A 79 22.83 -1.74 -5.60
N SER A 80 22.09 -1.25 -4.60
CA SER A 80 20.96 -1.98 -3.97
C SER A 80 19.72 -1.10 -3.71
N GLY A 81 19.65 0.07 -4.35
CA GLY A 81 18.64 1.09 -4.05
C GLY A 81 18.71 1.61 -2.60
N TRP A 82 17.61 2.16 -2.11
CA TRP A 82 17.50 2.68 -0.74
C TRP A 82 16.15 2.35 -0.11
N TRP A 83 16.18 1.82 1.11
CA TRP A 83 14.97 1.54 1.90
C TRP A 83 14.67 2.73 2.81
N HIS A 84 13.60 3.45 2.50
CA HIS A 84 13.18 4.65 3.23
C HIS A 84 12.30 4.34 4.43
N TRP A 85 11.51 3.27 4.36
CA TRP A 85 10.63 2.86 5.45
C TRP A 85 10.34 1.38 5.37
N THR A 86 10.36 0.70 6.52
CA THR A 86 9.98 -0.72 6.66
C THR A 86 9.21 -0.90 7.96
N VAL A 87 7.96 -1.33 7.85
CA VAL A 87 7.08 -1.72 8.96
C VAL A 87 6.57 -3.12 8.69
N ALA A 88 6.62 -3.98 9.70
CA ALA A 88 6.12 -5.34 9.63
C ALA A 88 5.23 -5.64 10.84
N ASN A 89 4.52 -6.77 10.80
CA ASN A 89 3.64 -7.23 11.87
C ASN A 89 2.50 -6.23 12.19
N ILE A 90 2.05 -5.46 11.20
CA ILE A 90 0.84 -4.63 11.33
C ILE A 90 -0.35 -5.59 11.47
N PRO A 91 -1.16 -5.52 12.55
CA PRO A 91 -2.28 -6.45 12.73
C PRO A 91 -3.26 -6.44 11.55
N ALA A 92 -3.83 -7.59 11.19
CA ALA A 92 -4.79 -7.70 10.08
C ALA A 92 -6.04 -6.81 10.22
N THR A 93 -6.34 -6.34 11.43
CA THR A 93 -7.45 -5.42 11.72
C THR A 93 -7.13 -3.96 11.39
N VAL A 94 -5.86 -3.63 11.18
CA VAL A 94 -5.44 -2.28 10.80
C VAL A 94 -5.53 -2.16 9.29
N THR A 95 -6.27 -1.16 8.82
CA THR A 95 -6.43 -0.83 7.39
C THR A 95 -6.01 0.60 7.07
N TYR A 96 -5.40 1.29 8.03
CA TYR A 96 -5.03 2.69 7.95
C TYR A 96 -3.77 2.96 8.76
N LEU A 97 -2.83 3.69 8.17
CA LEU A 97 -1.75 4.38 8.86
C LEU A 97 -1.93 5.89 8.69
N PRO A 98 -1.96 6.66 9.79
CA PRO A 98 -1.98 8.11 9.68
C PRO A 98 -0.67 8.62 9.09
N ALA A 99 -0.70 9.87 8.60
CA ALA A 99 0.53 10.57 8.32
C ALA A 99 1.43 10.58 9.57
N ASP A 100 2.74 10.56 9.35
CA ASP A 100 3.77 10.49 10.40
C ASP A 100 3.79 9.18 11.25
N ALA A 101 3.05 8.13 10.85
CA ALA A 101 3.10 6.80 11.51
C ALA A 101 4.50 6.13 11.49
N GLY A 102 5.46 6.64 10.72
CA GLY A 102 6.81 6.09 10.62
C GLY A 102 7.73 6.41 11.81
N ARG A 103 7.32 7.23 12.78
CA ARG A 103 8.14 7.57 13.95
C ARG A 103 8.15 6.42 14.96
N ARG A 104 9.34 5.93 15.34
CA ARG A 104 9.45 4.82 16.31
C ARG A 104 9.27 5.23 17.78
N ASP A 105 9.29 6.54 18.09
CA ASP A 105 9.26 7.06 19.47
C ASP A 105 8.91 8.56 19.58
N GLY A 106 8.45 9.18 18.50
CA GLY A 106 8.28 10.64 18.44
C GLY A 106 9.55 11.41 18.02
N THR A 107 10.72 10.77 17.85
CA THR A 107 11.98 11.49 17.60
C THR A 107 12.73 11.24 16.30
N LYS A 108 12.19 10.49 15.32
CA LYS A 108 12.43 10.64 13.86
C LYS A 108 11.76 9.46 13.14
N THR A 109 11.20 9.68 11.95
CA THR A 109 10.86 8.59 11.03
C THR A 109 12.14 8.02 10.43
N SER A 110 12.07 6.80 9.89
CA SER A 110 13.07 6.33 8.92
C SER A 110 13.19 7.33 7.76
N ASP A 111 14.39 7.48 7.24
CA ASP A 111 14.79 8.58 6.35
C ASP A 111 14.05 8.53 5.02
N TRP A 112 13.19 9.53 4.75
CA TRP A 112 12.54 9.71 3.44
C TRP A 112 13.57 10.05 2.35
N CYS A 113 13.22 9.90 1.06
CA CYS A 113 14.13 10.28 0.00
C CYS A 113 14.23 11.79 -0.07
N CYS A 114 15.43 12.30 -0.33
CA CYS A 114 15.57 13.63 -0.85
C CYS A 114 15.21 13.61 -2.33
N SER A 115 13.93 13.81 -2.65
CA SER A 115 13.47 13.82 -4.02
C SER A 115 14.15 14.98 -4.77
N ARG A 116 15.25 14.71 -5.48
CA ARG A 116 15.69 15.59 -6.55
C ARG A 116 14.69 15.43 -7.69
N PRO A 117 14.16 16.52 -8.26
CA PRO A 117 13.44 16.42 -9.52
C PRO A 117 14.40 15.80 -10.55
N LYS A 118 13.92 14.81 -11.30
CA LYS A 118 14.51 14.48 -12.59
C LYS A 118 14.20 15.60 -13.57
#